data_AF-A0A1X3A1W1-F1
#
_entry.id   AF-A0A1X3A1W1-F1
#
_cell.length_a   1.000
_cell.length_b   1.000
_cell.length_c   1.000
_cell.angle_alpha   90.00
_cell.angle_beta   90.00
_cell.angle_gamma   90.00
#
_symmetry.space_group_name_H-M   'P 1'
#
loop_
_entity.id
_entity.type
_entity.pdbx_description
1 polymer ?
#
loop_
_entity_poly.entity_id
_entity_poly.type
_entity_poly.pdbx_seq_one_letter_code
_entity_poly.pdbx_strand_id
1 'polypeptide(L)'
;MATNITEKDKTLQEIIDWCEQLEIDGLRRANALLMQRDITAYGVVKGQIDAYGKTADHCRSMLGYSGSMLSCLTYEDTDNSDPSDQPQVGDYGVAVRETADGQEEIPFHIEREERTGLPVALLNERLYAKPEDDIKDGLYVSLFQLYLDGFMLSRTGRKRNKDAEA
;
A
#
# COMPACT_ATOMS: atom_id res chain seq x y z
N MET A 1 -2.71 19.60 12.08
CA MET A 1 -2.72 18.22 11.55
C MET A 1 -3.90 17.98 10.61
N ALA A 2 -4.24 18.90 9.70
CA ALA A 2 -5.42 18.80 8.81
C ALA A 2 -5.08 18.94 7.31
N THR A 3 -3.82 19.19 6.97
CA THR A 3 -3.36 19.37 5.58
C THR A 3 -3.33 18.06 4.79
N ASN A 4 -2.86 16.97 5.41
CA ASN A 4 -2.70 15.68 4.72
C ASN A 4 -4.04 15.04 4.31
N ILE A 5 -5.08 15.12 5.16
CA ILE A 5 -6.43 14.64 4.82
C ILE A 5 -7.01 15.45 3.65
N THR A 6 -6.76 16.76 3.64
CA THR A 6 -7.26 17.66 2.58
C THR A 6 -6.57 17.38 1.23
N GLU A 7 -5.27 17.11 1.22
CA GLU A 7 -4.52 16.77 -0.01
C GLU A 7 -4.87 15.37 -0.54
N LYS A 8 -5.06 14.39 0.36
CA LYS A 8 -5.56 13.06 0.00
C LYS A 8 -6.94 13.16 -0.66
N ASP A 9 -7.87 13.85 -0.01
CA ASP A 9 -9.24 13.98 -0.52
C ASP A 9 -9.26 14.72 -1.86
N LYS A 10 -8.41 15.73 -2.04
CA LYS A 10 -8.23 16.39 -3.33
C LYS A 10 -7.73 15.41 -4.41
N THR A 11 -6.73 14.60 -4.09
CA THR A 11 -6.18 13.60 -5.03
C THR A 11 -7.22 12.54 -5.39
N LEU A 12 -7.97 12.05 -4.40
CA LEU A 12 -9.07 11.11 -4.64
C LEU A 12 -10.14 11.72 -5.52
N GLN A 13 -10.45 13.00 -5.33
CA GLN A 13 -11.40 13.71 -6.20
C GLN A 13 -10.89 13.80 -7.65
N GLU A 14 -9.60 14.11 -7.87
CA GLU A 14 -9.00 14.12 -9.21
C GLU A 14 -9.08 12.75 -9.89
N ILE A 15 -8.89 11.65 -9.14
CA ILE A 15 -9.02 10.27 -9.66
C ILE A 15 -10.48 9.93 -9.98
N ILE A 16 -11.43 10.34 -9.13
CA ILE A 16 -12.87 10.14 -9.37
C ILE A 16 -13.28 10.83 -10.67
N ASP A 17 -12.92 12.12 -10.82
CA ASP A 17 -13.27 12.91 -12.00
C ASP A 17 -12.66 12.30 -13.27
N TRP A 18 -11.42 11.81 -13.20
CA TRP A 18 -10.77 11.11 -14.31
C TRP A 18 -11.47 9.80 -14.69
N CYS A 19 -11.88 8.99 -13.70
CA CYS A 19 -12.60 7.74 -13.93
C CYS A 19 -13.99 8.00 -14.54
N GLU A 20 -14.74 8.99 -14.04
CA GLU A 20 -16.03 9.40 -14.60
C GLU A 20 -15.91 9.86 -16.06
N GLN A 21 -14.85 10.60 -16.39
CA GLN A 21 -14.60 11.02 -17.77
C GLN A 21 -14.32 9.82 -18.67
N LEU A 22 -13.55 8.83 -18.21
CA LEU A 22 -13.28 7.60 -18.96
C LEU A 22 -14.53 6.74 -19.17
N GLU A 23 -15.46 6.71 -18.20
CA GLU A 23 -16.75 6.05 -18.40
C GLU A 23 -17.57 6.72 -19.50
N ILE A 24 -17.63 8.05 -19.53
CA ILE A 24 -18.33 8.83 -20.55
C ILE A 24 -17.77 8.54 -21.94
N ASP A 25 -16.44 8.59 -22.08
CA ASP A 25 -15.77 8.34 -23.36
C ASP A 25 -15.85 6.86 -23.76
N GLY A 26 -15.79 5.95 -22.79
CA GLY A 26 -16.05 4.54 -22.98
C GLY A 26 -17.46 4.27 -23.50
N LEU A 27 -18.49 4.91 -22.93
CA LEU A 27 -19.88 4.77 -23.38
C LEU A 27 -20.07 5.26 -24.82
N ARG A 28 -19.45 6.39 -25.18
CA ARG A 28 -19.45 6.88 -26.57
C ARG A 28 -18.83 5.85 -27.51
N ARG A 29 -17.69 5.27 -27.12
CA ARG A 29 -17.01 4.23 -27.91
C ARG A 29 -17.85 2.94 -28.01
N ALA A 30 -18.45 2.50 -26.91
CA ALA A 30 -19.30 1.32 -26.86
C ALA A 30 -20.52 1.47 -27.79
N ASN A 31 -21.16 2.64 -27.81
CA ASN A 31 -22.26 2.93 -28.72
C ASN A 31 -21.83 2.87 -30.20
N ALA A 32 -20.65 3.40 -30.54
CA ALA A 32 -20.12 3.31 -31.89
C ALA A 32 -19.84 1.85 -32.32
N LEU A 33 -19.27 1.04 -31.42
CA LEU A 33 -19.01 -0.38 -31.67
C LEU A 33 -20.29 -1.20 -31.82
N LEU A 34 -21.34 -0.89 -31.06
CA LEU A 34 -22.67 -1.48 -31.25
C LEU A 34 -23.23 -1.16 -32.63
N MET A 35 -23.12 0.09 -33.09
CA MET A 35 -23.56 0.47 -34.45
C MET A 35 -22.78 -0.28 -35.54
N GLN A 36 -21.50 -0.55 -35.31
CA GLN A 36 -20.64 -1.34 -36.19
C GLN A 36 -20.84 -2.86 -36.07
N ARG A 37 -21.68 -3.31 -35.11
CA ARG A 37 -21.90 -4.72 -34.77
C ARG A 37 -20.63 -5.48 -34.34
N ASP A 38 -19.61 -4.77 -33.86
CA ASP A 38 -18.43 -5.40 -33.25
C ASP A 38 -18.72 -5.71 -31.78
N ILE A 39 -19.39 -6.84 -31.56
CA ILE A 39 -19.85 -7.27 -30.23
C ILE A 39 -18.67 -7.66 -29.33
N THR A 40 -17.57 -8.14 -29.89
CA THR A 40 -16.37 -8.54 -29.13
C THR A 40 -15.68 -7.31 -28.55
N ALA A 41 -15.39 -6.32 -29.38
CA ALA A 41 -14.78 -5.07 -28.90
C ALA A 41 -15.73 -4.32 -27.95
N TYR A 42 -17.03 -4.35 -28.23
CA TYR A 42 -18.05 -3.78 -27.33
C TYR A 42 -17.98 -4.38 -25.91
N GLY A 43 -17.91 -5.71 -25.80
CA GLY A 43 -17.82 -6.40 -24.51
C GLY A 43 -16.60 -5.98 -23.69
N VAL A 44 -15.43 -5.86 -24.35
CA VAL A 44 -14.19 -5.38 -23.70
C VAL A 44 -14.35 -3.95 -23.19
N VAL A 45 -14.89 -3.04 -24.01
CA VAL A 45 -15.11 -1.65 -23.59
C VAL A 45 -16.11 -1.55 -22.44
N LYS A 46 -17.16 -2.40 -22.43
CA LYS A 46 -18.09 -2.47 -21.30
C LYS A 46 -17.41 -2.93 -20.00
N GLY A 47 -16.49 -3.89 -20.06
CA GLY A 47 -15.69 -4.30 -18.92
C GLY A 47 -14.76 -3.19 -18.41
N GLN A 48 -14.16 -2.41 -19.30
CA GLN A 48 -13.34 -1.25 -18.93
C GLN A 48 -14.16 -0.18 -18.20
N ILE A 49 -15.35 0.15 -18.72
CA ILE A 49 -16.28 1.11 -18.07
C ILE A 49 -16.60 0.65 -16.64
N ASP A 50 -17.00 -0.62 -16.46
CA ASP A 50 -17.33 -1.17 -15.13
C ASP A 50 -16.14 -1.11 -14.15
N ALA A 51 -14.92 -1.34 -14.64
CA ALA A 51 -13.72 -1.21 -13.83
C ALA A 51 -13.51 0.24 -13.35
N TYR A 52 -13.65 1.24 -14.23
CA TYR A 52 -13.53 2.65 -13.85
C TYR A 52 -14.58 3.07 -12.82
N GLY A 53 -15.83 2.61 -12.97
CA GLY A 53 -16.90 2.87 -12.00
C GLY A 53 -16.61 2.31 -10.63
N LYS A 54 -16.16 1.06 -10.56
CA LYS A 54 -15.76 0.42 -9.30
C LYS A 54 -14.57 1.12 -8.64
N THR A 55 -13.60 1.58 -9.43
CA THR A 55 -12.48 2.37 -8.92
C THR A 55 -12.95 3.70 -8.35
N ALA A 56 -13.83 4.42 -9.06
CA ALA A 56 -14.41 5.67 -8.58
C ALA A 56 -15.21 5.48 -7.29
N ASP A 57 -16.04 4.43 -7.21
CA ASP A 57 -16.80 4.09 -6.00
C ASP A 57 -15.89 3.78 -4.81
N HIS A 58 -14.81 3.04 -5.03
CA HIS A 58 -13.82 2.79 -3.99
C HIS A 58 -13.15 4.09 -3.53
N CYS A 59 -12.73 4.96 -4.45
CA CYS A 59 -12.17 6.27 -4.11
C CYS A 59 -13.15 7.14 -3.32
N ARG A 60 -14.44 7.15 -3.70
CA ARG A 60 -15.51 7.85 -2.96
C ARG A 60 -15.65 7.31 -1.54
N SER A 61 -15.55 5.99 -1.35
CA SER A 61 -15.60 5.38 -0.02
C SER A 61 -14.44 5.79 0.89
N MET A 62 -13.32 6.23 0.30
CA MET A 62 -12.15 6.72 1.02
C MET A 62 -12.17 8.24 1.28
N LEU A 63 -13.10 9.00 0.69
CA LEU A 63 -13.24 10.44 0.97
C LEU A 63 -13.69 10.65 2.41
N GLY A 64 -13.01 11.53 3.14
CA GLY A 64 -13.30 11.75 4.56
C GLY A 64 -13.01 10.55 5.47
N TYR A 65 -12.51 9.43 4.93
CA TYR A 65 -11.98 8.33 5.73
C TYR A 65 -10.75 8.84 6.50
N SER A 66 -10.90 8.90 7.83
CA SER A 66 -9.85 9.35 8.76
C SER A 66 -8.87 8.24 9.14
N GLY A 67 -9.13 7.00 8.69
CA GLY A 67 -8.16 5.93 8.82
C GLY A 67 -6.97 6.17 7.88
N SER A 68 -5.79 5.79 8.35
CA SER A 68 -4.59 5.81 7.52
C SER A 68 -4.73 4.80 6.39
N MET A 69 -4.11 5.02 5.23
CA MET A 69 -3.87 3.94 4.26
C MET A 69 -3.05 2.80 4.88
N LEU A 70 -2.38 3.04 6.02
CA LEU A 70 -1.80 2.00 6.87
C LEU A 70 -2.83 1.12 7.60
N SER A 71 -4.13 1.43 7.56
CA SER A 71 -5.14 0.58 8.22
C SER A 71 -5.33 -0.78 7.54
N CYS A 72 -4.93 -0.93 6.27
CA CYS A 72 -4.82 -2.23 5.62
C CYS A 72 -3.44 -2.90 5.82
N LEU A 73 -2.47 -2.16 6.37
CA LEU A 73 -1.13 -2.66 6.67
C LEU A 73 -1.08 -3.02 8.16
N THR A 74 -1.47 -4.26 8.49
CA THR A 74 -1.34 -4.80 9.84
C THR A 74 -0.19 -5.80 9.91
N TYR A 75 0.40 -5.95 11.10
CA TYR A 75 1.29 -7.06 11.36
C TYR A 75 0.54 -8.38 11.58
N GLU A 76 1.21 -9.49 11.31
CA GLU A 76 1.08 -10.67 12.16
C GLU A 76 1.99 -10.45 13.38
N ASP A 77 1.39 -9.99 14.47
CA ASP A 77 2.14 -9.57 15.65
C ASP A 77 2.48 -10.75 16.57
N THR A 78 3.78 -11.00 16.73
CA THR A 78 4.31 -11.98 17.68
C THR A 78 4.91 -11.31 18.92
N ASP A 79 4.95 -9.97 18.96
CA ASP A 79 5.48 -9.17 20.06
C ASP A 79 4.35 -8.54 20.89
N ASN A 80 4.08 -9.11 22.07
CA ASN A 80 3.06 -8.61 22.99
C ASN A 80 3.42 -7.28 23.70
N SER A 81 4.53 -6.62 23.33
CA SER A 81 5.00 -5.40 23.98
C SER A 81 4.11 -4.18 23.69
N ASP A 82 3.39 -4.16 22.57
CA ASP A 82 2.52 -3.05 22.16
C ASP A 82 1.24 -3.60 21.51
N PRO A 83 0.02 -3.26 21.99
CA PRO A 83 -1.23 -3.76 21.41
C PRO A 83 -1.55 -3.16 20.03
N SER A 84 -0.71 -2.27 19.50
CA SER A 84 -0.86 -1.72 18.15
C SER A 84 -0.37 -2.71 17.09
N ASP A 85 -1.30 -3.15 16.24
CA ASP A 85 -1.00 -3.97 15.06
C ASP A 85 -0.52 -3.14 13.85
N GLN A 86 -0.46 -1.81 13.97
CA GLN A 86 0.03 -0.93 12.90
C GLN A 86 1.56 -0.79 12.92
N PRO A 87 2.22 -0.72 11.75
CA PRO A 87 3.64 -0.43 11.65
C PRO A 87 4.06 0.91 12.25
N GLN A 88 5.05 0.89 13.13
CA GLN A 88 5.60 2.06 13.78
C GLN A 88 7.12 2.14 13.64
N VAL A 89 7.65 3.36 13.63
CA VAL A 89 9.10 3.57 13.62
C VAL A 89 9.74 2.90 14.84
N GLY A 90 10.83 2.18 14.59
CA GLY A 90 11.55 1.36 15.55
C GLY A 90 11.12 -0.10 15.59
N ASP A 91 9.99 -0.47 14.97
CA ASP A 91 9.58 -1.86 14.86
C ASP A 91 10.56 -2.63 13.97
N TYR A 92 10.74 -3.91 14.25
CA TYR A 92 11.48 -4.83 13.40
C TYR A 92 10.80 -6.19 13.33
N GLY A 93 11.11 -6.92 12.27
CA GLY A 93 10.42 -8.16 11.99
C GLY A 93 10.89 -8.85 10.72
N VAL A 94 10.03 -9.69 10.16
CA VAL A 94 10.26 -10.44 8.93
C VAL A 94 9.14 -10.14 7.94
N ALA A 95 9.50 -9.73 6.73
CA ALA A 95 8.60 -9.64 5.59
C ALA A 95 8.58 -11.00 4.91
N VAL A 96 7.39 -11.59 4.80
CA VAL A 96 7.20 -12.96 4.32
C VAL A 96 6.31 -12.95 3.08
N ARG A 97 6.68 -13.69 2.04
CA ARG A 97 5.75 -14.06 0.96
C ARG A 97 6.02 -15.46 0.44
N GLU A 98 4.98 -16.05 -0.14
CA GLU A 98 5.10 -17.30 -0.88
C GLU A 98 5.57 -17.05 -2.31
N THR A 99 6.58 -17.79 -2.75
CA THR A 99 7.09 -17.76 -4.14
C THR A 99 7.03 -19.16 -4.74
N ALA A 100 7.28 -19.27 -6.06
CA ALA A 100 7.31 -20.57 -6.74
C ALA A 100 8.41 -21.51 -6.18
N ASP A 101 9.48 -20.94 -5.62
CA ASP A 101 10.64 -21.67 -5.09
C ASP A 101 10.56 -21.88 -3.57
N GLY A 102 9.46 -21.45 -2.93
CA GLY A 102 9.21 -21.56 -1.49
C GLY A 102 8.93 -20.21 -0.83
N GLN A 103 8.91 -20.21 0.50
CA GLN A 103 8.68 -19.01 1.29
C GLN A 103 9.93 -18.11 1.29
N GLU A 104 9.77 -16.86 0.87
CA GLU A 104 10.78 -15.82 0.95
C GLU A 104 10.60 -15.04 2.24
N GLU A 105 11.68 -14.88 3.00
CA GLU A 105 11.71 -14.18 4.28
C GLU A 105 12.83 -13.15 4.28
N ILE A 106 12.48 -11.89 4.48
CA ILE A 106 13.44 -10.77 4.50
C ILE A 106 13.27 -9.99 5.80
N PRO A 107 14.29 -9.95 6.67
CA PRO A 107 14.25 -9.12 7.87
C PRO A 107 14.13 -7.63 7.52
N PHE A 108 13.36 -6.88 8.30
CA PHE A 108 13.18 -5.44 8.10
C PHE A 108 13.18 -4.67 9.42
N HIS A 109 13.58 -3.39 9.34
CA HIS A 109 13.30 -2.38 10.37
C HIS A 109 12.38 -1.30 9.80
N ILE A 110 11.49 -0.75 10.61
CA ILE A 110 10.69 0.42 10.23
C ILE A 110 11.44 1.68 10.63
N GLU A 111 11.82 2.46 9.64
CA GLU A 111 12.50 3.73 9.82
C GLU A 111 11.66 4.89 9.30
N ARG A 112 12.04 6.11 9.68
CA ARG A 112 11.41 7.32 9.17
C ARG A 112 12.20 7.82 7.96
N GLU A 113 11.57 7.91 6.80
CA GLU A 113 12.18 8.51 5.61
C GLU A 113 12.32 10.03 5.81
N GLU A 114 13.53 10.57 5.63
CA GLU A 114 13.87 11.94 6.03
C GLU A 114 13.09 13.03 5.30
N ARG A 115 12.71 12.79 4.03
CA ARG A 115 12.15 13.81 3.14
C ARG A 115 10.64 13.98 3.32
N THR A 116 9.95 12.88 3.53
CA THR A 116 8.48 12.76 3.63
C THR A 116 8.04 12.59 5.07
N GLY A 117 8.94 12.15 5.97
CA GLY A 117 8.63 11.82 7.35
C GLY A 117 7.77 10.57 7.51
N LEU A 118 7.53 9.82 6.43
CA LEU A 118 6.69 8.63 6.43
C LEU A 118 7.48 7.40 6.92
N PRO A 119 6.80 6.43 7.56
CA PRO A 119 7.41 5.14 7.88
C PRO A 119 7.68 4.35 6.60
N VAL A 120 8.89 3.82 6.50
CA VAL A 120 9.37 2.95 5.40
C VAL A 120 10.04 1.71 5.99
N ALA A 121 10.01 0.60 5.25
CA ALA A 121 10.75 -0.59 5.63
C ALA A 121 12.17 -0.50 5.08
N LEU A 122 13.16 -0.71 5.94
CA LEU A 122 14.54 -0.94 5.58
C LEU A 122 14.78 -2.45 5.60
N LEU A 123 14.90 -3.06 4.42
CA LEU A 123 15.09 -4.50 4.25
C LEU A 123 16.56 -4.91 4.39
N ASN A 124 16.81 -6.04 5.03
CA ASN A 124 18.14 -6.66 5.15
C ASN A 124 18.24 -7.91 4.27
N GLU A 125 18.71 -7.73 3.03
CA GLU A 125 18.83 -8.82 2.04
C GLU A 125 20.08 -9.70 2.24
N ARG A 126 20.80 -9.54 3.36
CA ARG A 126 22.00 -10.33 3.63
C ARG A 126 21.62 -11.77 3.97
N LEU A 127 22.43 -12.71 3.47
CA LEU A 127 22.26 -14.12 3.78
C LEU A 127 22.33 -14.35 5.31
N TYR A 128 21.34 -15.04 5.86
CA TYR A 128 21.20 -15.30 7.30
C TYR A 128 21.03 -14.07 8.19
N ALA A 129 20.61 -12.94 7.63
CA ALA A 129 20.19 -11.79 8.41
C ALA A 129 19.07 -12.18 9.39
N LYS A 130 19.09 -11.58 10.58
CA LYS A 130 18.04 -11.71 11.58
C LYS A 130 17.33 -10.38 11.80
N PRO A 131 16.06 -10.40 12.27
CA PRO A 131 15.32 -9.17 12.56
C PRO A 131 16.03 -8.25 13.55
N GLU A 132 16.74 -8.80 14.53
CA GLU A 132 17.40 -8.00 15.57
C GLU A 132 18.69 -7.33 15.09
N ASP A 133 19.28 -7.82 13.99
CA ASP A 133 20.56 -7.35 13.47
C ASP A 133 20.47 -5.88 13.04
N ASP A 134 21.52 -5.11 13.29
CA ASP A 134 21.60 -3.74 12.77
C ASP A 134 21.77 -3.72 11.25
N ILE A 135 20.92 -2.95 10.57
CA ILE A 135 20.95 -2.80 9.12
C ILE A 135 21.73 -1.55 8.77
N LYS A 136 22.93 -1.71 8.20
CA LYS A 136 23.77 -0.59 7.77
C LYS A 136 23.59 -0.23 6.30
N ASP A 137 23.37 -1.25 5.47
CA ASP A 137 23.23 -1.14 4.02
C ASP A 137 22.01 -1.95 3.59
N GLY A 138 20.82 -1.40 3.83
CA GLY A 138 19.55 -2.05 3.49
C GLY A 138 18.84 -1.37 2.32
N LEU A 139 17.80 -2.03 1.82
CA LEU A 139 16.94 -1.49 0.77
C LEU A 139 15.74 -0.79 1.40
N TYR A 140 15.59 0.52 1.17
CA TYR A 140 14.39 1.25 1.57
C TYR A 140 13.24 0.95 0.62
N VAL A 141 12.13 0.47 1.18
CA VAL A 141 10.90 0.15 0.45
C VAL A 141 9.70 0.74 1.17
N SER A 142 8.75 1.29 0.42
CA SER A 142 7.50 1.75 1.01
C SER A 142 6.68 0.56 1.51
N LEU A 143 6.01 0.73 2.66
CA LEU A 143 5.15 -0.33 3.21
C LEU A 143 4.02 -0.74 2.26
N PHE A 144 3.51 0.22 1.49
CA PHE A 144 2.50 -0.06 0.48
C PHE A 144 3.04 -0.91 -0.67
N GLN A 145 4.27 -0.64 -1.11
CA GLN A 145 4.91 -1.45 -2.15
C GLN A 145 5.09 -2.90 -1.69
N LEU A 146 5.55 -3.13 -0.45
CA LEU A 146 5.66 -4.47 0.11
C LEU A 146 4.32 -5.23 0.08
N TYR A 147 3.24 -4.56 0.48
CA TYR A 147 1.90 -5.14 0.41
C TYR A 147 1.47 -5.45 -1.03
N LEU A 148 1.70 -4.55 -1.98
CA LEU A 148 1.41 -4.79 -3.41
C LEU A 148 2.24 -5.93 -3.99
N ASP A 149 3.47 -6.10 -3.50
CA ASP A 149 4.38 -7.17 -3.86
C ASP A 149 4.04 -8.51 -3.17
N GLY A 150 2.95 -8.54 -2.39
CA GLY A 150 2.41 -9.74 -1.75
C GLY A 150 3.07 -10.10 -0.41
N PHE A 151 3.87 -9.20 0.17
CA PHE A 151 4.48 -9.44 1.48
C PHE A 151 3.46 -9.24 2.61
N MET A 152 3.47 -10.19 3.55
CA MET A 152 2.92 -10.05 4.88
C MET A 152 4.04 -9.66 5.85
N LEU A 153 3.79 -8.71 6.73
CA LEU A 153 4.78 -8.27 7.72
C LEU A 153 4.49 -8.96 9.05
N SER A 154 5.48 -9.64 9.63
CA SER A 154 5.40 -10.13 11.00
C SER A 154 6.33 -9.33 11.90
N ARG A 155 5.78 -8.73 12.96
CA ARG A 155 6.57 -7.99 13.96
C ARG A 155 7.12 -8.97 14.99
N THR A 156 8.43 -8.90 15.22
CA THR A 156 9.12 -9.72 16.23
C THR A 156 9.66 -8.90 17.39
N GLY A 157 9.74 -7.57 17.24
CA GLY A 157 10.09 -6.70 18.34
C GLY A 157 10.15 -5.22 17.95
N ARG A 158 10.60 -4.41 18.91
CA ARG A 158 10.77 -2.97 18.74
C ARG A 158 12.03 -2.45 19.40
N LYS A 159 12.86 -1.69 18.66
CA LYS A 159 13.99 -0.92 19.22
C LYS A 159 13.45 0.35 19.87
N ARG A 160 13.51 0.43 21.20
CA ARG A 160 13.24 1.67 21.93
C ARG A 160 14.43 2.60 21.74
N ASN A 161 14.21 3.80 21.20
CA ASN A 161 15.26 4.82 21.13
C ASN A 161 15.74 5.15 22.55
N LYS A 162 17.04 4.95 22.81
CA LYS A 162 17.68 5.34 24.08
C LYS A 162 17.81 6.86 24.24
N ASP A 163 17.57 7.63 23.18
CA ASP A 163 17.77 9.08 23.15
C ASP A 163 16.53 9.91 23.54
N ALA A 164 15.46 9.26 24.02
CA ALA A 164 14.25 9.93 24.48
C ALA A 164 14.13 10.08 26.01
N GLU A 165 15.15 9.65 26.77
CA GLU A 165 15.18 9.70 28.25
C GLU A 165 16.22 10.69 28.83
N ALA A 166 16.66 11.71 28.08
CA ALA A 166 17.56 12.76 28.58
C ALA A 166 16.90 14.16 28.57
#